data_AF-A0A177I0M9-F1
#
_entry.id   AF-A0A177I0M9-F1
#
_cell.length_a   1.000
_cell.length_b   1.000
_cell.length_c   1.000
_cell.angle_alpha   90.00
_cell.angle_beta   90.00
_cell.angle_gamma   90.00
#
_symmetry.space_group_name_H-M   'P 1'
#
loop_
_entity.id
_entity.type
_entity.pdbx_description
1 polymer ?
#
loop_
_entity_poly.entity_id
_entity_poly.type
_entity_poly.pdbx_seq_one_letter_code
_entity_poly.pdbx_strand_id
1 'polypeptide(L)' 'MIVPFRGKHENLSAGKRAVNAAHAKFRAVGEQAMATLKGWRLLRKLRCSTNRITKIVKAVLALHLASA' A
#
# COMPACT_ATOMS: atom_id res chain seq x y z
N MET A 1 -9.48 6.66 -5.05
CA MET A 1 -9.72 5.76 -3.89
C MET A 1 -10.98 4.96 -4.19
N ILE A 2 -10.87 3.65 -4.41
CA ILE A 2 -12.03 2.79 -4.65
C ILE A 2 -12.67 2.51 -3.28
N VAL A 3 -13.98 2.75 -3.16
CA VAL A 3 -14.71 2.46 -1.93
C VAL A 3 -15.03 0.96 -1.91
N PRO A 4 -14.64 0.21 -0.86
CA PRO A 4 -14.96 -1.22 -0.78
C PRO A 4 -16.46 -1.42 -0.70
N PHE A 5 -16.98 -2.47 -1.34
CA PHE A 5 -18.37 -2.85 -1.18
C PHE A 5 -18.63 -3.23 0.26
N ARG A 6 -19.55 -2.52 0.93
CA ARG A 6 -19.93 -2.77 2.33
C ARG A 6 -21.34 -3.34 2.38
N GLY A 7 -21.52 -4.39 3.15
CA GLY A 7 -22.81 -5.02 3.43
C GLY A 7 -22.63 -5.92 4.65
N LYS A 8 -22.85 -5.37 5.85
CA LYS A 8 -22.68 -6.12 7.10
C LYS A 8 -23.73 -7.24 7.23
N HIS A 9 -24.88 -7.10 6.57
CA HIS A 9 -26.01 -8.03 6.59
C HIS A 9 -26.47 -8.49 5.19
N GLU A 10 -25.82 -8.03 4.11
CA GLU A 10 -26.09 -8.50 2.75
C GLU A 10 -24.97 -9.45 2.33
N ASN A 11 -25.33 -10.67 1.95
CA ASN A 11 -24.37 -11.61 1.37
C ASN A 11 -23.80 -11.02 0.08
N LEU A 12 -22.60 -10.43 0.17
CA LEU A 12 -21.87 -9.93 -1.01
C LEU A 12 -21.74 -11.07 -2.02
N SER A 13 -22.04 -10.80 -3.29
CA SER A 13 -21.80 -11.78 -4.36
C SER A 13 -20.31 -12.12 -4.43
N ALA A 14 -19.98 -13.31 -4.95
CA ALA A 14 -18.60 -13.78 -5.08
C ALA A 14 -17.70 -12.75 -5.80
N GLY A 15 -18.21 -12.12 -6.87
CA GLY A 15 -17.51 -11.06 -7.58
C GLY A 15 -17.20 -9.82 -6.73
N LYS A 16 -18.16 -9.34 -5.93
CA LYS A 16 -17.94 -8.21 -5.01
C LYS A 16 -16.90 -8.53 -3.93
N ARG A 17 -16.89 -9.77 -3.42
CA ARG A 17 -15.86 -10.23 -2.47
C ARG A 17 -14.47 -10.30 -3.10
N ALA A 18 -14.37 -10.83 -4.32
CA ALA A 18 -13.11 -10.92 -5.05
C ALA A 18 -12.49 -9.53 -5.30
N VAL A 19 -13.30 -8.54 -5.69
CA VAL A 19 -12.85 -7.15 -5.85
C VAL A 19 -12.37 -6.57 -4.53
N ASN A 20 -13.11 -6.78 -3.44
CA ASN A 20 -12.70 -6.33 -2.11
C ASN A 20 -11.40 -6.99 -1.65
N ALA A 21 -11.21 -8.29 -1.90
CA ALA A 21 -10.00 -9.03 -1.55
C ALA A 21 -8.79 -8.54 -2.35
N ALA A 22 -8.94 -8.35 -3.67
CA ALA A 22 -7.90 -7.78 -4.51
C ALA A 22 -7.52 -6.36 -4.05
N HIS A 23 -8.51 -5.54 -3.75
CA HIS A 23 -8.29 -4.18 -3.23
C HIS A 23 -7.59 -4.20 -1.87
N ALA A 24 -7.99 -5.10 -0.97
CA ALA A 24 -7.34 -5.28 0.34
C ALA A 24 -5.87 -5.69 0.20
N LYS A 25 -5.55 -6.58 -0.76
CA LYS A 25 -4.16 -7.00 -1.03
C LYS A 25 -3.30 -5.81 -1.47
N PHE A 26 -3.79 -4.98 -2.39
CA PHE A 26 -3.05 -3.78 -2.81
C PHE A 26 -2.89 -2.76 -1.68
N ARG A 27 -3.94 -2.56 -0.87
CA ARG A 27 -3.90 -1.69 0.32
C ARG A 27 -2.86 -2.17 1.33
N ALA A 28 -2.84 -3.46 1.63
CA ALA A 28 -1.92 -4.05 2.60
C ALA A 28 -0.45 -3.80 2.23
N VAL A 29 -0.08 -3.98 0.95
CA VAL A 29 1.29 -3.71 0.47
C VAL A 29 1.64 -2.23 0.62
N GLY A 30 0.75 -1.32 0.23
CA GLY A 30 0.97 0.12 0.37
C GLY A 30 1.10 0.56 1.83
N GLU A 31 0.26 0.02 2.71
CA GLU A 31 0.30 0.27 4.15
C GLU A 31 1.59 -0.28 4.78
N GLN A 32 2.02 -1.49 4.41
CA GLN A 32 3.27 -2.09 4.88
C GLN A 32 4.50 -1.29 4.43
N ALA A 33 4.54 -0.86 3.18
CA ALA A 33 5.61 0.02 2.69
C ALA A 33 5.66 1.34 3.47
N MET A 34 4.50 1.97 3.69
CA MET A 34 4.42 3.22 4.48
C MET A 34 4.79 3.02 5.95
N ALA A 35 4.41 1.89 6.56
CA ALA A 35 4.80 1.54 7.92
C ALA A 35 6.32 1.37 8.03
N THR A 36 6.94 0.68 7.07
CA THR A 36 8.40 0.50 7.00
C THR A 36 9.13 1.84 6.90
N LEU A 37 8.69 2.70 5.98
CA LEU A 37 9.26 4.04 5.79
C LEU A 37 9.15 4.93 7.04
N LYS A 38 8.00 4.85 7.74
CA LYS A 38 7.79 5.56 9.02
C LYS A 38 8.67 4.98 10.13
N GLY A 39 8.80 3.66 10.22
CA GLY A 39 9.65 2.97 11.19
C GLY A 39 11.11 3.40 11.09
N TRP A 40 11.64 3.52 9.88
CA TRP A 40 13.02 4.01 9.65
C TRP A 40 13.20 5.51 9.93
N ARG A 41 12.10 6.24 10.18
CA ARG A 41 12.06 7.71 10.24
C ARG A 41 12.73 8.32 9.00
N LEU A 42 12.67 7.62 7.88
CA LEU A 42 13.45 7.94 6.69
C LEU A 42 13.03 9.30 6.13
N LEU A 43 11.74 9.61 6.15
CA LEU A 43 11.19 10.91 5.75
C LEU A 43 11.67 12.07 6.65
N ARG A 44 12.01 11.80 7.92
CA ARG A 44 12.56 12.79 8.85
C ARG A 44 14.05 13.03 8.61
N LYS A 45 14.79 12.01 8.20
CA LYS A 45 16.23 12.08 7.86
C LYS A 45 16.46 12.65 6.46
N LEU A 46 15.62 12.28 5.49
CA LEU A 46 15.69 12.71 4.10
C LEU A 46 15.04 14.06 3.85
N ARG A 47 15.25 15.09 4.70
CA ARG A 47 14.81 16.47 4.42
C ARG A 47 15.46 16.96 3.11
N CYS A 48 14.89 16.59 1.99
CA CYS A 48 15.35 16.84 0.64
C CYS A 48 14.13 16.89 -0.29
N SER A 49 14.32 17.35 -1.53
CA SER A 49 13.22 17.55 -2.46
C SER A 49 12.37 16.29 -2.64
N THR A 50 11.05 16.48 -2.82
CA THR A 50 10.06 15.42 -3.05
C THR A 50 10.49 14.45 -4.16
N ASN A 51 11.23 14.93 -5.18
CA ASN A 51 11.78 14.09 -6.24
C ASN A 51 12.78 13.04 -5.75
N ARG A 52 13.65 13.37 -4.79
CA ARG A 52 14.64 12.42 -4.25
C ARG A 52 13.94 11.38 -3.35
N ILE A 53 12.91 11.79 -2.61
CA ILE A 53 12.07 10.88 -1.83
C ILE A 53 11.33 9.90 -2.75
N THR A 54 10.70 10.39 -3.83
CA THR A 54 10.00 9.53 -4.81
C THR A 54 10.94 8.48 -5.42
N LYS A 55 12.18 8.85 -5.75
CA LYS A 55 13.18 7.89 -6.26
C LYS A 55 13.51 6.80 -5.24
N ILE A 56 13.70 7.16 -3.98
CA ILE A 56 14.02 6.19 -2.90
C ILE A 56 12.84 5.26 -2.63
N VAL A 57 11.62 5.79 -2.58
CA VAL A 57 10.40 4.97 -2.40
C VAL A 57 10.22 3.98 -3.55
N LYS A 58 10.45 4.40 -4.80
CA LYS A 58 10.41 3.49 -5.97
C LYS A 58 11.46 2.37 -5.87
N ALA A 59 12.67 2.69 -5.42
CA ALA A 59 13.72 1.68 -5.23
C ALA A 59 13.36 0.67 -4.13
N VAL A 60 12.83 1.14 -3.00
CA VAL A 60 12.37 0.27 -1.89
C VAL A 60 11.20 -0.61 -2.34
N LEU A 61 10.25 -0.07 -3.10
CA LEU A 61 9.13 -0.85 -3.65
C LEU A 61 9.61 -1.95 -4.60
N ALA A 62 10.57 -1.63 -5.49
CA ALA A 62 11.17 -2.61 -6.39
C ALA A 62 11.88 -3.73 -5.61
N LEU A 63 12.61 -3.39 -4.54
CA LEU A 63 13.27 -4.38 -3.68
C LEU A 63 12.25 -5.31 -3.00
N HIS A 64 11.15 -4.77 -2.48
CA HIS A 64 10.09 -5.59 -1.87
C HIS A 64 9.41 -6.51 -2.87
N LEU A 65 9.16 -6.07 -4.10
CA LEU A 65 8.56 -6.89 -5.16
C LEU A 65 9.52 -7.99 -5.66
N ALA A 66 10.83 -7.75 -5.61
CA ALA A 66 11.83 -8.75 -5.99
C ALA A 66 12.12 -9.78 -4.88
N SER A 67 11.79 -9.45 -3.63
CA SER A 67 12.05 -10.31 -2.46
C SER A 67 10.82 -11.08 -1.97
N ALA A 68 9.69 -10.97 -2.69
CA ALA A 68 8.40 -11.60 -2.41
C ALA A 68 8.06 -12.61 -3.50
#